data_AF-A0A8S3WKF0-F1
#
_entry.id   AF-A0A8S3WKF0-F1
#
_cell.length_a   1.000
_cell.length_b   1.000
_cell.length_c   1.000
_cell.angle_alpha   90.00
_cell.angle_beta   90.00
_cell.angle_gamma   90.00
#
_symmetry.space_group_name_H-M   'P 1'
#
loop_
_entity.id
_entity.type
_entity.pdbx_description
1 polymer ?
#
loop_
_entity_poly.entity_id
_entity_poly.type
_entity_poly.pdbx_seq_one_letter_code
_entity_poly.pdbx_strand_id
1 'polypeptide(L)'
;MFKMRPLCDLIQKNSCQWGVFHENLSIDESMIKYFGRHPAKQYIMGKPVRFGYRNWAATSLDGYCYTFDIYCGKSTEVSIDPLGSRVVKSLLAKMTIVPKEHVVYFDNFLPIISYSTTCDQNYEKIEQKVVLWLM
;
A
#
# COMPACT_ATOMS: atom_id res chain seq x y z
N MET A 1 6.78 2.50 16.42
CA MET A 1 6.19 1.15 16.29
C MET A 1 7.33 0.15 16.02
N PHE A 2 8.10 -0.24 17.03
CA PHE A 2 9.21 -1.21 16.88
C PHE A 2 8.80 -2.61 17.36
N LYS A 3 8.13 -2.67 18.52
CA LYS A 3 7.66 -3.92 19.14
C LYS A 3 6.71 -4.74 18.27
N MET A 4 5.89 -4.07 17.44
CA MET A 4 4.91 -4.74 16.56
C MET A 4 5.49 -5.15 15.20
N ARG A 5 6.67 -4.63 14.80
CA ARG A 5 7.24 -4.92 13.49
C ARG A 5 7.46 -6.42 13.25
N PRO A 6 8.04 -7.19 14.19
CA PRO A 6 8.24 -8.62 13.98
C PRO A 6 6.93 -9.38 13.67
N LEU A 7 5.84 -8.98 14.32
CA LEU A 7 4.53 -9.56 14.05
C LEU A 7 3.99 -9.15 12.67
N CYS A 8 4.08 -7.86 12.33
CA CYS A 8 3.66 -7.37 11.01
C CYS A 8 4.46 -8.03 9.89
N ASP A 9 5.76 -8.20 10.06
CA ASP A 9 6.65 -8.82 9.07
C ASP A 9 6.34 -10.32 8.93
N LEU A 10 6.03 -11.01 10.02
CA LEU A 10 5.59 -12.40 10.00
C LEU A 10 4.25 -12.58 9.25
N ILE A 11 3.28 -11.69 9.51
CA ILE A 11 1.98 -11.72 8.83
C ILE A 11 2.17 -11.50 7.34
N GLN A 12 2.90 -10.46 6.94
CA GLN A 12 3.15 -10.17 5.52
C GLN A 12 3.89 -11.32 4.83
N LYS A 13 4.88 -11.93 5.49
CA LYS A 13 5.58 -13.10 4.96
C LYS A 13 4.63 -14.25 4.69
N ASN A 14 3.75 -14.56 5.65
CA ASN A 14 2.77 -15.63 5.48
C ASN A 14 1.73 -15.27 4.40
N SER A 15 1.27 -14.02 4.36
CA SER A 15 0.33 -13.56 3.34
C SER A 15 0.90 -13.69 1.93
N CYS A 16 2.16 -13.31 1.71
CA CYS A 16 2.82 -13.47 0.42
C CYS A 16 3.13 -14.94 0.07
N GLN A 17 3.40 -15.79 1.08
CA GLN A 17 3.73 -17.20 0.85
C GLN A 17 2.50 -18.04 0.50
N TRP A 18 1.36 -17.77 1.14
CA TRP A 18 0.15 -18.58 1.02
C TRP A 18 -0.94 -17.91 0.17
N GLY A 19 -0.78 -16.62 -0.15
CA GLY A 19 -1.67 -15.89 -1.03
C GLY A 19 -1.59 -16.39 -2.47
N VAL A 20 -2.75 -16.59 -3.09
CA VAL A 20 -2.84 -16.78 -4.53
C VAL A 20 -2.74 -15.39 -5.16
N PHE A 21 -1.72 -15.16 -5.99
CA PHE A 21 -1.55 -13.88 -6.67
C PHE A 21 -2.53 -13.75 -7.83
N HIS A 22 -3.18 -12.58 -7.90
CA HIS A 22 -4.07 -12.20 -9.00
C HIS A 22 -3.40 -11.10 -9.82
N GLU A 23 -3.69 -11.08 -11.12
CA GLU A 23 -3.20 -10.06 -12.05
C GLU A 23 -3.61 -8.65 -11.62
N ASN A 24 -4.79 -8.48 -11.01
CA ASN A 24 -5.31 -7.19 -10.59
C ASN A 24 -5.02 -6.93 -9.10
N LEU A 25 -4.26 -5.87 -8.82
CA LEU A 25 -3.88 -5.45 -7.48
C LEU A 25 -4.44 -4.07 -7.16
N SER A 26 -5.06 -3.90 -6.01
CA SER A 26 -5.50 -2.59 -5.52
C SER A 26 -4.63 -2.13 -4.36
N ILE A 27 -4.08 -0.92 -4.47
CA ILE A 27 -3.33 -0.22 -3.43
C ILE A 27 -4.18 0.95 -2.95
N ASP A 28 -4.57 0.91 -1.68
CA ASP A 28 -5.37 1.97 -1.08
C ASP A 28 -5.03 2.17 0.40
N GLU A 29 -5.53 3.26 0.94
CA GLU A 29 -5.46 3.64 2.33
C GLU A 29 -6.58 2.99 3.14
N SER A 30 -6.19 2.26 4.18
CA SER A 30 -7.11 1.68 5.15
C SER A 30 -6.87 2.24 6.55
N MET A 31 -7.86 2.05 7.41
CA MET A 31 -7.87 2.54 8.79
C MET A 31 -8.13 1.38 9.76
N ILE A 32 -7.14 1.10 10.60
CA ILE A 32 -7.25 0.12 11.68
C ILE A 32 -7.89 0.79 12.90
N LYS A 33 -9.13 0.40 13.22
CA LYS A 33 -9.90 0.92 14.37
C LYS A 33 -9.08 0.80 15.66
N TYR A 34 -8.86 1.92 16.33
CA TYR A 34 -8.20 1.94 17.64
C TYR A 34 -8.66 3.13 18.48
N PHE A 35 -9.21 2.85 19.66
CA PHE A 35 -9.79 3.88 20.55
C PHE A 35 -8.87 4.30 21.70
N GLY A 36 -7.73 3.63 21.90
CA GLY A 36 -6.81 3.92 22.99
C GLY A 36 -6.06 5.26 22.83
N ARG A 37 -5.28 5.57 23.88
CA ARG A 37 -4.40 6.75 23.92
C ARG A 37 -3.02 6.37 23.37
N HIS A 38 -2.81 6.63 22.09
CA HIS A 38 -1.50 6.46 21.45
C HIS A 38 -1.23 7.62 20.48
N PRO A 39 -0.01 8.20 20.46
CA PRO A 39 0.29 9.39 19.68
C PRO A 39 0.30 9.15 18.15
N ALA A 40 0.59 7.92 17.71
CA ALA A 40 0.56 7.58 16.28
C ALA A 40 -0.85 7.34 15.72
N LYS A 41 -1.91 7.49 16.54
CA LYS A 41 -3.29 7.42 16.08
C LYS A 41 -3.60 8.64 15.22
N GLN A 42 -4.22 8.43 14.07
CA GLN A 42 -4.67 9.49 13.19
C GLN A 42 -6.17 9.70 13.29
N TYR A 43 -6.59 10.94 12.99
CA TYR A 43 -7.97 11.31 12.79
C TYR A 43 -8.18 11.66 11.31
N ILE A 44 -9.13 10.98 10.65
CA ILE A 44 -9.52 11.28 9.28
C ILE A 44 -11.01 11.64 9.27
N MET A 45 -11.30 12.87 8.83
CA MET A 45 -12.68 13.34 8.67
C MET A 45 -13.32 12.69 7.44
N GLY A 46 -14.61 12.36 7.53
CA GLY A 46 -15.38 11.82 6.40
C GLY A 46 -15.35 10.29 6.24
N LYS A 47 -14.41 9.57 6.88
CA LYS A 47 -14.41 8.09 6.87
C LYS A 47 -15.34 7.52 7.97
N PRO A 48 -15.97 6.34 7.75
CA PRO A 48 -16.78 5.68 8.78
C PRO A 48 -15.98 5.40 10.07
N VAL A 49 -14.70 5.07 9.92
CA VAL A 49 -13.74 4.96 11.01
C VAL A 49 -12.90 6.21 11.06
N ARG A 50 -13.20 7.08 12.03
CA ARG A 50 -12.53 8.38 12.15
C ARG A 50 -11.22 8.32 12.92
N PHE A 51 -11.06 7.37 13.84
CA PHE A 51 -9.90 7.27 14.71
C PHE A 51 -9.25 5.88 14.59
N GLY A 52 -7.95 5.86 14.31
CA GLY A 52 -7.24 4.60 14.17
C GLY A 52 -5.80 4.77 13.71
N TYR A 53 -5.16 3.65 13.36
CA TYR A 53 -3.89 3.67 12.64
C TYR A 53 -4.17 3.65 11.14
N ARG A 54 -3.66 4.65 10.43
CA ARG A 54 -3.67 4.65 8.97
C ARG A 54 -2.60 3.70 8.47
N ASN A 55 -2.92 2.93 7.46
CA ASN A 55 -1.98 2.07 6.75
C ASN A 55 -2.30 2.07 5.26
N TRP A 56 -1.29 1.88 4.44
CA TRP A 56 -1.46 1.52 3.05
C TRP A 56 -1.50 0.00 2.97
N ALA A 57 -2.42 -0.54 2.18
CA ALA A 57 -2.54 -1.98 1.98
C ALA A 57 -2.59 -2.25 0.48
N ALA A 58 -1.95 -3.34 0.08
CA ALA A 58 -1.96 -3.84 -1.27
C ALA A 58 -2.68 -5.19 -1.28
N THR A 59 -3.76 -5.23 -2.04
CA THR A 59 -4.81 -6.25 -1.96
C THR A 59 -5.15 -6.82 -3.33
N SER A 60 -5.66 -8.05 -3.34
CA SER A 60 -6.28 -8.66 -4.52
C SER A 60 -7.64 -8.02 -4.80
N LEU A 61 -8.16 -8.24 -6.01
CA LEU A 61 -9.56 -7.98 -6.36
C LEU A 61 -10.54 -8.60 -5.36
N ASP A 62 -10.23 -9.79 -4.86
CA ASP A 62 -11.08 -10.52 -3.89
C ASP A 62 -10.93 -10.00 -2.44
N GLY A 63 -10.14 -8.95 -2.23
CA GLY A 63 -9.91 -8.34 -0.91
C GLY A 63 -8.84 -9.02 -0.07
N TYR A 64 -8.10 -10.01 -0.62
CA TYR A 64 -6.98 -10.62 0.07
C TYR A 64 -5.81 -9.64 0.22
N CYS A 65 -5.31 -9.42 1.44
CA CYS A 65 -4.21 -8.51 1.71
C CYS A 65 -2.86 -9.23 1.68
N TYR A 66 -2.00 -8.86 0.72
CA TYR A 66 -0.66 -9.44 0.60
C TYR A 66 0.34 -8.67 1.47
N THR A 67 0.40 -7.34 1.31
CA THR A 67 1.33 -6.49 2.06
C THR A 67 0.65 -5.22 2.54
N PHE A 68 1.18 -4.66 3.61
CA PHE A 68 0.71 -3.38 4.14
C PHE A 68 1.85 -2.61 4.79
N ASP A 69 1.70 -1.30 4.87
CA ASP A 69 2.64 -0.42 5.53
C ASP A 69 1.90 0.53 6.47
N ILE A 70 2.23 0.46 7.76
CA ILE A 70 1.54 1.24 8.79
C ILE A 70 2.20 2.61 8.89
N TYR A 71 1.39 3.65 8.73
CA TYR A 71 1.88 5.01 8.87
C TYR A 71 2.33 5.27 10.33
N CYS A 72 3.61 5.53 10.49
CA CYS A 72 4.23 5.78 11.79
C CYS A 72 4.61 7.24 12.03
N GLY A 73 4.13 8.17 11.19
CA GLY A 73 4.54 9.58 11.20
C GLY A 73 5.50 9.92 10.06
N LYS A 74 6.27 11.00 10.23
CA LYS A 74 7.22 11.47 9.21
C LYS A 74 8.39 10.49 9.07
N SER A 75 8.64 10.03 7.85
CA SER A 75 9.82 9.24 7.52
C SER A 75 11.08 10.09 7.65
N THR A 76 12.15 9.53 8.22
CA THR A 76 13.47 10.19 8.27
C THR A 76 14.18 10.18 6.90
N GLU A 77 13.77 9.29 6.01
CA GLU A 77 14.32 9.16 4.66
C GLU A 77 13.85 10.31 3.76
N VAL A 78 14.83 11.02 3.21
CA VAL A 78 14.63 12.05 2.19
C VAL A 78 14.51 11.35 0.85
N SER A 79 13.29 11.20 0.34
CA SER A 79 13.05 10.71 -1.01
C SER A 79 12.70 11.89 -1.92
N ILE A 80 13.28 11.89 -3.13
CA ILE A 80 12.91 12.83 -4.21
C ILE A 80 11.51 12.49 -4.75
N ASP A 81 11.13 11.20 -4.66
CA ASP A 81 9.85 10.70 -5.13
C ASP A 81 8.66 11.24 -4.30
N PRO A 82 7.52 11.56 -4.96
CA PRO A 82 6.26 11.82 -4.28
C PRO A 82 5.86 10.69 -3.33
N LEU A 83 5.09 11.02 -2.29
CA LEU A 83 4.65 10.05 -1.28
C LEU A 83 3.95 8.85 -1.91
N GLY A 84 3.06 9.09 -2.88
CA GLY A 84 2.32 8.05 -3.59
C GLY A 84 3.23 7.04 -4.29
N SER A 85 4.17 7.54 -5.11
CA SER A 85 5.15 6.71 -5.82
C SER A 85 5.99 5.87 -4.86
N ARG A 86 6.41 6.45 -3.74
CA ARG A 86 7.21 5.75 -2.73
C ARG A 86 6.45 4.60 -2.09
N VAL A 87 5.20 4.83 -1.71
CA VAL A 87 4.33 3.82 -1.08
C VAL A 87 4.08 2.66 -2.05
N VAL A 88 3.76 2.96 -3.31
CA VAL A 88 3.52 1.92 -4.31
C VAL A 88 4.77 1.07 -4.53
N LYS A 89 5.93 1.71 -4.75
CA LYS A 89 7.21 1.00 -4.91
C LYS A 89 7.56 0.16 -3.68
N SER A 90 7.37 0.69 -2.47
CA SER A 90 7.73 -0.02 -1.23
C SER A 90 6.83 -1.25 -0.98
N LEU A 91 5.53 -1.16 -1.29
CA LEU A 91 4.61 -2.28 -1.15
C LEU A 91 4.86 -3.37 -2.19
N LEU A 92 5.12 -2.99 -3.44
CA LEU A 92 5.45 -3.93 -4.52
C LEU A 92 6.78 -4.65 -4.25
N ALA A 93 7.81 -3.94 -3.78
CA ALA A 93 9.09 -4.54 -3.43
C ALA A 93 8.98 -5.62 -2.35
N LYS A 94 8.01 -5.51 -1.42
CA LYS A 94 7.78 -6.50 -0.35
C LYS A 94 7.06 -7.77 -0.83
N MET A 95 6.32 -7.71 -1.94
CA MET A 95 5.49 -8.85 -2.37
C MET A 95 6.29 -9.96 -3.07
N THR A 96 7.55 -9.74 -3.46
CA THR A 96 8.34 -10.73 -4.22
C THR A 96 7.58 -11.22 -5.47
N ILE A 97 6.81 -10.35 -6.12
CA ILE A 97 6.06 -10.70 -7.33
C ILE A 97 7.04 -10.78 -8.49
N VAL A 98 7.03 -11.92 -9.19
CA VAL A 98 7.65 -12.05 -10.51
C VAL A 98 6.83 -11.20 -11.49
N PRO A 99 7.47 -10.31 -12.26
CA PRO A 99 6.83 -9.20 -13.00
C PRO A 99 6.08 -9.65 -14.26
N LYS A 100 5.29 -10.73 -14.19
CA LYS A 100 4.39 -11.09 -15.27
C LYS A 100 3.07 -10.34 -15.06
N GLU A 101 3.02 -9.13 -15.63
CA GLU A 101 1.82 -8.39 -16.02
C GLU A 101 0.74 -8.23 -14.93
N HIS A 102 1.06 -7.59 -13.81
CA HIS A 102 0.03 -7.19 -12.84
C HIS A 102 -0.43 -5.75 -13.09
N VAL A 103 -1.74 -5.55 -13.12
CA VAL A 103 -2.38 -4.22 -13.22
C VAL A 103 -2.60 -3.69 -11.81
N VAL A 104 -2.03 -2.53 -11.51
CA VAL A 104 -2.13 -1.89 -10.18
C VAL A 104 -3.10 -0.72 -10.23
N TYR A 105 -4.13 -0.80 -9.39
CA TYR A 105 -5.18 0.19 -9.18
C TYR A 105 -4.89 1.00 -7.92
N PHE A 106 -5.03 2.32 -7.96
CA PHE A 106 -4.85 3.19 -6.80
C PHE A 106 -5.66 4.49 -6.96
N ASP A 107 -5.91 5.18 -5.85
CA ASP A 107 -6.69 6.42 -5.81
C ASP A 107 -5.86 7.66 -6.22
N ASN A 108 -6.52 8.67 -6.79
CA ASN A 108 -5.95 9.96 -7.21
C ASN A 108 -5.29 10.74 -6.07
N PHE A 109 -5.58 10.38 -4.82
CA PHE A 109 -4.96 11.00 -3.64
C PHE A 109 -3.47 10.66 -3.49
N LEU A 110 -2.97 9.69 -4.26
CA LEU A 110 -1.55 9.41 -4.41
C LEU A 110 -1.06 10.12 -5.68
N PRO A 111 -0.56 11.37 -5.60
CA PRO A 111 0.00 12.04 -6.77
C PRO A 111 1.25 11.27 -7.22
N ILE A 112 1.10 10.46 -8.26
CA ILE A 112 2.19 9.78 -8.95
C ILE A 112 2.51 10.62 -10.18
N ILE A 113 3.75 11.08 -10.29
CA ILE A 113 4.26 11.57 -11.57
C ILE A 113 4.28 10.34 -12.48
N SER A 114 3.50 10.38 -13.55
CA SER A 114 3.41 9.33 -14.56
C SER A 114 4.80 9.07 -15.15
N TYR A 115 5.51 8.06 -14.64
CA TYR A 115 6.61 7.48 -15.37
C TYR A 115 6.03 6.37 -16.24
N SER A 116 5.88 6.66 -17.54
CA SER A 116 6.02 5.62 -18.54
C SER A 116 7.42 5.04 -18.38
N THR A 117 7.55 3.92 -17.69
CA THR A 117 8.84 3.25 -17.50
C THR A 117 9.29 2.65 -18.83
N THR A 118 10.23 3.33 -19.49
CA THR A 118 11.30 2.67 -20.24
C THR A 118 12.62 3.06 -19.58
N CYS A 119 13.48 2.07 -19.34
CA CYS A 119 14.75 2.11 -18.63
C CYS A 119 14.65 2.06 -17.10
N ASP A 120 14.44 0.88 -16.53
CA ASP A 120 15.54 -0.03 -16.18
C ASP A 120 14.98 -1.36 -15.69
N GLN A 121 15.59 -2.43 -16.19
CA GLN A 121 15.21 -3.84 -16.17
C GLN A 121 14.32 -4.31 -14.99
N ASN A 122 13.12 -4.83 -15.36
CA ASN A 122 12.24 -5.76 -14.61
C ASN A 122 10.87 -5.26 -14.10
N TYR A 123 10.41 -4.06 -14.44
CA TYR A 123 9.01 -3.69 -14.19
C TYR A 123 8.37 -3.10 -15.45
N GLU A 124 7.81 -3.97 -16.29
CA GLU A 124 7.01 -3.55 -17.46
C GLU A 124 5.61 -3.10 -17.04
N LYS A 125 5.21 -1.94 -17.59
CA LYS A 125 3.87 -1.33 -17.63
C LYS A 125 2.97 -1.53 -16.40
N ILE A 126 3.05 -0.58 -15.46
CA ILE A 126 1.95 -0.31 -14.54
C ILE A 126 0.89 0.51 -15.31
N GLU A 127 -0.11 -0.14 -15.90
CA GLU A 127 -1.27 0.56 -16.45
C GLU A 127 -2.12 1.14 -15.31
N GLN A 128 -2.18 2.46 -15.23
CA GLN A 128 -3.10 3.16 -14.33
C GLN A 128 -4.52 3.05 -14.88
N LYS A 129 -5.37 2.25 -14.23
CA LYS A 129 -6.82 2.32 -14.45
C LYS A 129 -7.45 2.97 -13.23
N VAL A 130 -7.73 4.27 -13.33
CA VAL A 130 -8.49 5.01 -12.32
C VAL A 130 -9.90 4.43 -12.30
N VAL A 131 -10.21 3.59 -11.30
CA VAL A 131 -11.59 3.15 -11.07
C VAL A 131 -12.22 4.17 -10.13
N LEU A 132 -13.00 5.07 -10.72
CA LEU A 132 -13.95 5.94 -10.02
C LEU A 132 -14.98 5.07 -9.31
N TRP A 133 -14.76 4.71 -8.05
CA TRP A 133 -15.87 4.30 -7.18
C TRP A 133 -16.48 5.55 -6.56
N LEU A 134 -17.53 6.04 -7.22
CA LEU A 134 -18.59 6.80 -6.55
C LEU A 134 -19.27 5.85 -5.55
N MET A 135 -19.04 6.07 -4.25
CA MET A 135 -20.05 5.95 -3.20
C MET A 135 -19.59 6.60 -1.90
#